data_AF-A0A2K2VKV4-F1
#
_entry.id   AF-A0A2K2VKV4-F1
#
_cell.length_a   1.000
_cell.length_b   1.000
_cell.length_c   1.000
_cell.angle_alpha   90.00
_cell.angle_beta   90.00
_cell.angle_gamma   90.00
#
_symmetry.space_group_name_H-M   'P 1'
#
loop_
_entity.id
_entity.type
_entity.pdbx_description
1 polymer ?
#
loop_
_entity_poly.entity_id
_entity_poly.type
_entity_poly.pdbx_seq_one_letter_code
_entity_poly.pdbx_strand_id
1 'polypeptide(L)'
;MTVNNSNNMYNAYNTYSRNNGSSTRDMESSQDVHVKTDSVTISKEAKELAEADTLPLEAFSLPSWLNEYIPSSSVVGGINRDFWNFVGTMTNDNTLSGGEKAQIKEYLKNDPTHQEMLDKEKFTTQHNKKITDYMTSLQSYFKEALEENGITSKQDYYEKVILNDSYTQKVHQSMMQKMDNDSNIQELMSILGVKS
;
A
#
# COMPACT_ATOMS: atom_id res chain seq x y z
N MET A 1 7.62 38.27 11.00
CA MET A 1 7.25 36.85 11.26
C MET A 1 5.76 36.78 11.47
N THR A 2 5.01 36.35 10.45
CA THR A 2 3.81 35.52 10.63
C THR A 2 3.60 34.78 9.31
N VAL A 3 3.57 33.46 9.40
CA VAL A 3 3.37 32.51 8.30
C VAL A 3 1.86 32.35 8.12
N ASN A 4 1.36 32.52 6.90
CA ASN A 4 0.03 32.05 6.49
C ASN A 4 0.23 31.16 5.27
N ASN A 5 0.29 29.86 5.51
CA ASN A 5 0.34 28.85 4.45
C ASN A 5 -0.97 28.07 4.52
N SER A 6 -1.90 28.42 3.63
CA SER A 6 -3.17 27.73 3.48
C SER A 6 -3.03 26.68 2.38
N ASN A 7 -3.23 25.43 2.77
CA ASN A 7 -3.52 24.30 1.90
C ASN A 7 -4.68 24.61 0.94
N ASN A 8 -4.56 24.19 -0.32
CA ASN A 8 -5.54 23.30 -0.98
C ASN A 8 -5.08 22.95 -2.39
N MET A 9 -4.52 21.76 -2.53
CA MET A 9 -4.68 20.95 -3.74
C MET A 9 -6.13 20.47 -3.80
N TYR A 10 -6.77 20.49 -4.97
CA TYR A 10 -7.48 19.34 -5.56
C TYR A 10 -8.12 19.72 -6.91
N ASN A 11 -8.03 18.76 -7.83
CA ASN A 11 -8.86 18.53 -9.01
C ASN A 11 -8.61 19.34 -10.29
N ALA A 12 -7.83 18.73 -11.19
CA ALA A 12 -7.90 18.99 -12.62
C ALA A 12 -7.80 17.68 -13.41
N TYR A 13 -8.92 16.99 -13.62
CA TYR A 13 -9.14 16.17 -14.81
C TYR A 13 -10.64 16.11 -15.10
N ASN A 14 -11.09 16.96 -16.02
CA ASN A 14 -12.35 16.78 -16.71
C ASN A 14 -12.26 17.46 -18.08
N THR A 15 -11.88 16.69 -19.11
CA THR A 15 -11.87 17.13 -20.50
C THR A 15 -12.79 16.23 -21.31
N TYR A 16 -14.08 16.54 -21.26
CA TYR A 16 -15.03 16.15 -22.31
C TYR A 16 -15.06 17.26 -23.36
N SER A 17 -14.32 17.07 -24.47
CA SER A 17 -14.51 17.88 -25.67
C SER A 17 -15.80 17.46 -26.36
N ARG A 18 -16.85 18.22 -26.11
CA ARG A 18 -18.04 18.34 -26.97
C ARG A 18 -17.63 19.18 -28.18
N ASN A 19 -17.76 18.63 -29.39
CA ASN A 19 -17.81 19.44 -30.60
C ASN A 19 -19.16 19.21 -31.30
N ASN A 20 -19.90 20.31 -31.44
CA ASN A 20 -21.16 20.45 -32.17
C ASN A 20 -20.88 21.04 -33.56
N GLY A 21 -21.66 20.65 -34.56
CA GLY A 21 -21.77 21.31 -35.87
C GLY A 21 -21.99 20.28 -36.98
N SER A 22 -23.22 19.91 -37.34
CA SER A 22 -24.25 20.61 -38.15
C SER A 22 -24.10 20.44 -39.68
N SER A 23 -25.16 19.86 -40.26
CA SER A 23 -25.74 20.12 -41.58
C SER A 23 -25.27 19.38 -42.86
N THR A 24 -26.22 18.57 -43.35
CA THR A 24 -26.72 18.40 -44.73
C THR A 24 -26.03 17.50 -45.78
N ARG A 25 -26.92 16.63 -46.29
CA ARG A 25 -27.14 16.16 -47.68
C ARG A 25 -26.58 14.78 -48.07
N ASP A 26 -27.54 13.98 -48.52
CA ASP A 26 -27.44 12.70 -49.20
C ASP A 26 -26.45 12.75 -50.38
N MET A 27 -25.62 11.70 -50.48
CA MET A 27 -25.28 11.07 -51.76
C MET A 27 -24.76 9.66 -51.51
N GLU A 28 -25.46 8.73 -52.11
CA GLU A 28 -25.19 7.31 -52.32
C GLU A 28 -23.80 7.06 -52.91
N SER A 29 -23.03 6.09 -52.37
CA SER A 29 -22.08 5.28 -53.15
C SER A 29 -21.49 4.16 -52.30
N SER A 30 -21.73 2.93 -52.73
CA SER A 30 -21.11 1.70 -52.25
C SER A 30 -19.59 1.81 -52.16
N GLN A 31 -19.00 1.41 -51.03
CA GLN A 31 -17.61 0.95 -50.98
C GLN A 31 -17.33 0.14 -49.71
N ASP A 32 -16.67 -1.00 -49.92
CA ASP A 32 -16.22 -1.97 -48.92
C ASP A 32 -15.60 -1.34 -47.69
N VAL A 33 -16.17 -1.65 -46.51
CA VAL A 33 -15.56 -1.34 -45.22
C VAL A 33 -14.46 -2.34 -44.96
N HIS A 34 -13.28 -2.07 -45.53
CA HIS A 34 -12.04 -2.64 -45.02
C HIS A 34 -11.83 -2.05 -43.63
N VAL A 35 -12.05 -2.86 -42.58
CA VAL A 35 -11.71 -2.53 -41.20
C VAL A 35 -10.19 -2.36 -41.17
N LYS A 36 -9.70 -1.11 -41.29
CA LYS A 36 -8.35 -0.75 -40.90
C LYS A 36 -8.30 -0.91 -39.39
N THR A 37 -7.76 -2.03 -38.94
CA THR A 37 -7.16 -2.12 -37.61
C THR A 37 -6.09 -1.04 -37.54
N ASP A 38 -6.35 0.02 -36.78
CA ASP A 38 -5.35 1.00 -36.38
C ASP A 38 -4.27 0.28 -35.57
N SER A 39 -3.22 -0.16 -36.26
CA SER A 39 -2.02 -0.66 -35.60
C SER A 39 -1.21 0.54 -35.14
N VAL A 40 -1.33 0.90 -33.87
CA VAL A 40 -0.44 1.87 -33.23
C VAL A 40 0.98 1.30 -33.30
N THR A 41 1.81 1.87 -34.17
CA THR A 41 3.21 1.46 -34.31
C THR A 41 4.00 2.16 -33.22
N ILE A 42 4.27 1.44 -32.14
CA ILE A 42 5.18 1.90 -31.08
C ILE A 42 6.55 2.09 -31.73
N SER A 43 7.16 3.28 -31.57
CA SER A 43 8.47 3.56 -32.16
C SER A 43 9.52 2.58 -31.63
N LYS A 44 10.58 2.33 -32.41
CA LYS A 44 11.68 1.48 -31.96
C LYS A 44 12.30 2.00 -30.67
N GLU A 45 12.41 3.32 -30.49
CA GLU A 45 12.88 3.89 -29.22
C GLU A 45 11.94 3.58 -28.05
N ALA A 46 10.62 3.62 -28.24
CA ALA A 46 9.66 3.29 -27.20
C ALA A 46 9.63 1.78 -26.87
N LYS A 47 9.96 0.93 -27.86
CA LYS A 47 10.10 -0.52 -27.66
C LYS A 47 11.41 -0.87 -26.93
N GLU A 48 12.50 -0.20 -27.27
CA GLU A 48 13.79 -0.33 -26.57
C GLU A 48 13.72 0.23 -25.14
N LEU A 49 12.97 1.31 -24.89
CA LEU A 49 12.66 1.82 -23.54
C LEU A 49 11.79 0.86 -22.72
N ALA A 50 10.89 0.11 -23.35
CA ALA A 50 10.05 -0.89 -22.67
C ALA A 50 10.81 -2.19 -22.37
N GLU A 51 11.80 -2.54 -23.19
CA GLU A 51 12.66 -3.72 -23.00
C GLU A 51 13.80 -3.48 -22.00
N ALA A 52 14.16 -2.23 -21.71
CA ALA A 52 15.34 -1.89 -20.90
C ALA A 52 15.18 -2.05 -19.38
N ASP A 53 13.98 -2.26 -18.82
CA ASP A 53 13.83 -2.23 -17.36
C ASP A 53 12.55 -2.92 -16.83
N THR A 54 12.05 -3.95 -17.52
CA THR A 54 10.85 -4.67 -17.08
C THR A 54 11.20 -5.89 -16.23
N LEU A 55 11.68 -5.61 -15.02
CA LEU A 55 11.67 -6.62 -13.95
C LEU A 55 10.24 -7.11 -13.69
N PRO A 56 10.05 -8.42 -13.42
CA PRO A 56 8.71 -8.95 -13.16
C PRO A 56 8.19 -8.44 -11.81
N LEU A 57 6.89 -8.59 -11.55
CA LEU A 57 6.23 -8.00 -10.37
C LEU A 57 6.87 -8.48 -9.06
N GLU A 58 7.33 -9.73 -9.04
CA GLU A 58 8.02 -10.37 -7.92
C GLU A 58 9.30 -9.63 -7.51
N ALA A 59 9.96 -8.91 -8.43
CA ALA A 59 11.13 -8.10 -8.12
C ALA A 59 10.84 -6.93 -7.17
N PHE A 60 9.58 -6.56 -7.00
CA PHE A 60 9.13 -5.52 -6.08
C PHE A 60 8.50 -6.09 -4.81
N SER A 61 8.46 -7.43 -4.68
CA SER A 61 7.97 -8.08 -3.49
C SER A 61 8.98 -8.00 -2.35
N LEU A 62 8.50 -8.04 -1.12
CA LEU A 62 9.33 -8.22 0.06
C LEU A 62 9.64 -9.71 0.26
N PRO A 63 10.80 -10.07 0.82
CA PRO A 63 11.09 -11.45 1.17
C PRO A 63 10.07 -11.92 2.21
N SER A 64 9.62 -13.17 2.10
CA SER A 64 8.54 -13.71 2.95
C SER A 64 8.85 -13.63 4.45
N TRP A 65 10.11 -13.85 4.83
CA TRP A 65 10.59 -13.79 6.21
C TRP A 65 10.47 -12.39 6.84
N LEU A 66 10.46 -11.32 6.04
CA LEU A 66 10.38 -9.95 6.57
C LEU A 66 9.03 -9.70 7.26
N ASN A 67 7.98 -10.43 6.88
CA ASN A 67 6.66 -10.35 7.51
C ASN A 67 6.66 -10.72 8.99
N GLU A 68 7.62 -11.54 9.44
CA GLU A 68 7.75 -11.93 10.85
C GLU A 68 8.09 -10.76 11.77
N TYR A 69 8.70 -9.72 11.19
CA TYR A 69 9.13 -8.51 11.89
C TYR A 69 8.13 -7.37 11.78
N ILE A 70 7.06 -7.51 10.98
CA ILE A 70 6.05 -6.45 10.84
C ILE A 70 5.06 -6.57 12.02
N PRO A 71 4.88 -5.53 12.85
CA PRO A 71 3.89 -5.56 13.92
C PRO A 71 2.49 -5.82 13.36
N SER A 72 1.73 -6.69 14.01
CA SER A 72 0.34 -7.00 13.59
C SER A 72 -0.54 -5.75 13.56
N SER A 73 -0.24 -4.76 14.42
CA SER A 73 -0.85 -3.42 14.46
C SER A 73 -0.67 -2.63 13.16
N SER A 74 0.41 -2.89 12.41
CA SER A 74 0.76 -2.19 11.16
C SER A 74 0.09 -2.78 9.92
N VAL A 75 -0.51 -3.98 10.01
CA VAL A 75 -1.19 -4.62 8.88
C VAL A 75 -2.57 -3.99 8.65
N VAL A 76 -2.75 -3.33 7.51
CA VAL A 76 -3.98 -2.58 7.16
C VAL A 76 -5.12 -3.49 6.63
N GLY A 77 -4.86 -4.78 6.36
CA GLY A 77 -5.75 -5.63 5.55
C GLY A 77 -6.85 -6.45 6.25
N GLY A 78 -7.06 -6.33 7.56
CA GLY A 78 -7.97 -7.24 8.29
C GLY A 78 -9.35 -6.69 8.64
N ILE A 79 -9.55 -5.38 8.51
CA ILE A 79 -10.68 -4.69 9.14
C ILE A 79 -11.38 -3.83 8.09
N ASN A 80 -12.66 -4.08 7.85
CA ASN A 80 -13.50 -3.24 7.00
C ASN A 80 -13.83 -1.92 7.72
N ARG A 81 -12.84 -1.03 7.77
CA ARG A 81 -12.93 0.28 8.43
C ARG A 81 -14.09 1.11 7.84
N ASP A 82 -14.35 0.98 6.55
CA ASP A 82 -15.44 1.70 5.88
C ASP A 82 -16.81 1.22 6.37
N PHE A 83 -16.99 -0.09 6.52
CA PHE A 83 -18.20 -0.65 7.13
C PHE A 83 -18.39 -0.14 8.56
N TRP A 84 -17.35 -0.18 9.39
CA TRP A 84 -17.46 0.27 10.78
C TRP A 84 -17.68 1.78 10.91
N ASN A 85 -17.05 2.58 10.05
CA ASN A 85 -17.30 4.02 9.95
C ASN A 85 -18.75 4.29 9.54
N PHE A 86 -19.28 3.56 8.55
CA PHE A 86 -20.66 3.66 8.10
C PHE A 86 -21.66 3.31 9.21
N VAL A 87 -21.43 2.22 9.95
CA VAL A 87 -22.26 1.87 11.11
C VAL A 87 -22.18 2.95 12.19
N GLY A 88 -21.00 3.52 12.42
CA GLY A 88 -20.78 4.65 13.32
C GLY A 88 -21.55 5.91 12.91
N THR A 89 -21.60 6.24 11.61
CA THR A 89 -22.37 7.40 11.13
C THR A 89 -23.87 7.19 11.32
N MET A 90 -24.39 6.03 10.92
CA MET A 90 -25.83 5.70 11.01
C MET A 90 -26.36 5.68 12.45
N THR A 91 -25.51 5.29 13.41
CA THR A 91 -25.89 5.30 14.83
C THR A 91 -25.85 6.69 15.46
N ASN A 92 -25.14 7.65 14.86
CA ASN A 92 -24.96 9.00 15.39
C ASN A 92 -25.86 10.06 14.71
N ASP A 93 -26.17 9.92 13.42
CA ASP A 93 -26.80 10.95 12.58
C ASP A 93 -28.34 11.07 12.67
N ASN A 94 -28.97 10.53 13.73
CA ASN A 94 -30.44 10.51 13.90
C ASN A 94 -31.23 9.84 12.75
N THR A 95 -30.56 9.13 11.82
CA THR A 95 -31.25 8.37 10.77
C THR A 95 -32.00 7.16 11.33
N LEU A 96 -31.46 6.55 12.39
CA LEU A 96 -32.05 5.39 13.06
C LEU A 96 -32.94 5.81 14.25
N SER A 97 -34.01 5.05 14.47
CA SER A 97 -34.83 5.20 15.69
C SER A 97 -34.02 4.83 16.94
N GLY A 98 -34.45 5.33 18.11
CA GLY A 98 -33.75 5.06 19.37
C GLY A 98 -33.61 3.56 19.69
N GLY A 99 -34.61 2.76 19.32
CA GLY A 99 -34.58 1.30 19.50
C GLY A 99 -33.58 0.60 18.59
N GLU A 100 -33.52 0.97 17.31
CA GLU A 100 -32.56 0.44 16.34
C GLU A 100 -31.13 0.81 16.71
N LYS A 101 -30.89 2.06 17.14
CA LYS A 101 -29.59 2.49 17.66
C LYS A 101 -29.13 1.65 18.84
N ALA A 102 -30.03 1.34 19.78
CA ALA A 102 -29.70 0.54 20.95
C ALA A 102 -29.33 -0.91 20.58
N GLN A 103 -30.08 -1.53 19.66
CA GLN A 103 -29.80 -2.88 19.19
C GLN A 103 -28.47 -2.99 18.45
N ILE A 104 -28.16 -2.02 17.58
CA ILE A 104 -26.86 -2.00 16.88
C ILE A 104 -25.72 -1.78 17.86
N LYS A 105 -25.85 -0.85 18.83
CA LYS A 105 -24.83 -0.66 19.87
C LYS A 105 -24.59 -1.91 20.69
N GLU A 106 -25.64 -2.64 21.05
CA GLU A 106 -25.53 -3.88 21.79
C GLU A 106 -24.85 -4.98 20.95
N TYR A 107 -25.19 -5.08 19.65
CA TYR A 107 -24.50 -5.99 18.74
C TYR A 107 -23.00 -5.66 18.63
N LEU A 108 -22.64 -4.39 18.41
CA LEU A 108 -21.25 -3.94 18.30
C LEU A 108 -20.44 -4.21 19.57
N LYS A 109 -21.06 -4.03 20.73
CA LYS A 109 -20.42 -4.29 22.02
C LYS A 109 -20.06 -5.78 22.20
N ASN A 110 -20.88 -6.67 21.62
CA ASN A 110 -20.73 -8.11 21.76
C ASN A 110 -20.02 -8.77 20.56
N ASP A 111 -19.80 -8.04 19.46
CA ASP A 111 -19.07 -8.56 18.29
C ASP A 111 -17.55 -8.58 18.56
N PRO A 112 -16.92 -9.78 18.62
CA PRO A 112 -15.49 -9.88 18.88
C PRO A 112 -14.63 -9.19 17.80
N THR A 113 -15.09 -9.17 16.55
CA THR A 113 -14.34 -8.54 15.44
C THR A 113 -14.26 -7.02 15.61
N HIS A 114 -15.38 -6.41 16.02
CA HIS A 114 -15.42 -4.98 16.33
C HIS A 114 -14.56 -4.63 17.54
N GLN A 115 -14.60 -5.45 18.61
CA GLN A 115 -13.76 -5.21 19.79
C GLN A 115 -12.27 -5.34 19.46
N GLU A 116 -11.86 -6.35 18.69
CA GLU A 116 -10.47 -6.50 18.23
C GLU A 116 -10.00 -5.29 17.41
N MET A 117 -10.87 -4.75 16.55
CA MET A 117 -10.57 -3.52 15.81
C MET A 117 -10.31 -2.35 16.76
N LEU A 118 -11.20 -2.12 17.74
CA LEU A 118 -11.06 -1.01 18.68
C LEU A 118 -9.78 -1.13 19.50
N ASP A 119 -9.46 -2.35 19.94
CA ASP A 119 -8.22 -2.63 20.67
C ASP A 119 -6.99 -2.39 19.79
N LYS A 120 -7.02 -2.83 18.52
CA LYS A 120 -5.95 -2.58 17.55
C LYS A 120 -5.78 -1.09 17.27
N GLU A 121 -6.87 -0.36 17.05
CA GLU A 121 -6.83 1.08 16.79
C GLU A 121 -6.31 1.86 18.00
N LYS A 122 -6.78 1.51 19.19
CA LYS A 122 -6.29 2.09 20.45
C LYS A 122 -4.80 1.80 20.64
N PHE A 123 -4.37 0.57 20.41
CA PHE A 123 -2.96 0.19 20.49
C PHE A 123 -2.12 0.99 19.49
N THR A 124 -2.50 1.02 18.21
CA THR A 124 -1.81 1.79 17.17
C THR A 124 -1.74 3.28 17.52
N THR A 125 -2.82 3.86 18.05
CA THR A 125 -2.85 5.26 18.46
C THR A 125 -1.91 5.54 19.64
N GLN A 126 -1.93 4.67 20.66
CA GLN A 126 -1.08 4.79 21.85
C GLN A 126 0.41 4.59 21.54
N HIS A 127 0.71 3.71 20.59
CA HIS A 127 2.08 3.30 20.25
C HIS A 127 2.57 3.82 18.90
N ASN A 128 1.86 4.76 18.25
CA ASN A 128 2.17 5.23 16.90
C ASN A 128 3.63 5.67 16.75
N LYS A 129 4.15 6.44 17.72
CA LYS A 129 5.56 6.85 17.70
C LYS A 129 6.50 5.65 17.73
N LYS A 130 6.26 4.69 18.63
CA LYS A 130 7.09 3.48 18.76
C LYS A 130 7.02 2.60 17.51
N ILE A 131 5.85 2.50 16.89
CA ILE A 131 5.66 1.81 15.60
C ILE A 131 6.52 2.49 14.53
N THR A 132 6.45 3.82 14.41
CA THR A 132 7.25 4.57 13.45
C THR A 132 8.75 4.41 13.70
N ASP A 133 9.19 4.55 14.95
CA ASP A 133 10.59 4.41 15.34
C ASP A 133 11.10 2.99 15.00
N TYR A 134 10.32 1.97 15.34
CA TYR A 134 10.62 0.56 15.03
C TYR A 134 10.72 0.30 13.53
N MET A 135 9.71 0.71 12.75
CA MET A 135 9.69 0.50 11.30
C MET A 135 10.83 1.24 10.60
N THR A 136 11.22 2.42 11.10
CA THR A 136 12.36 3.18 10.58
C THR A 136 13.66 2.42 10.78
N SER A 137 13.91 1.89 11.99
CA SER A 137 15.10 1.08 12.26
C SER A 137 15.10 -0.23 11.46
N LEU A 138 13.96 -0.93 11.39
CA LEU A 138 13.82 -2.16 10.62
C LEU A 138 14.18 -1.93 9.14
N GLN A 139 13.67 -0.84 8.54
CA GLN A 139 13.99 -0.46 7.18
C GLN A 139 15.49 -0.12 7.00
N SER A 140 16.10 0.56 7.98
CA SER A 140 17.54 0.85 7.94
C SER A 140 18.36 -0.43 7.97
N TYR A 141 18.08 -1.36 8.89
CA TYR A 141 18.83 -2.61 8.98
C TYR A 141 18.67 -3.48 7.75
N PHE A 142 17.46 -3.55 7.19
CA PHE A 142 17.25 -4.28 5.94
C PHE A 142 18.08 -3.69 4.81
N LYS A 143 18.06 -2.36 4.66
CA LYS A 143 18.86 -1.66 3.65
C LYS A 143 20.36 -1.90 3.85
N GLU A 144 20.87 -1.76 5.07
CA GLU A 144 22.28 -2.01 5.39
C GLU A 144 22.66 -3.47 5.13
N ALA A 145 21.79 -4.43 5.47
CA ALA A 145 22.02 -5.85 5.21
C ALA A 145 22.11 -6.15 3.71
N LEU A 146 21.32 -5.47 2.87
CA LEU A 146 21.45 -5.57 1.42
C LEU A 146 22.81 -5.02 0.94
N GLU A 147 23.19 -3.84 1.41
CA GLU A 147 24.45 -3.18 1.05
C GLU A 147 25.68 -4.01 1.47
N GLU A 148 25.70 -4.55 2.68
CA GLU A 148 26.77 -5.43 3.20
C GLU A 148 26.93 -6.73 2.40
N ASN A 149 25.84 -7.22 1.81
CA ASN A 149 25.84 -8.41 0.96
C ASN A 149 26.05 -8.08 -0.54
N GLY A 150 26.41 -6.83 -0.87
CA GLY A 150 26.72 -6.40 -2.23
C GLY A 150 25.50 -6.35 -3.16
N ILE A 151 24.32 -6.05 -2.61
CA ILE A 151 23.08 -5.86 -3.35
C ILE A 151 22.84 -4.35 -3.48
N THR A 152 23.18 -3.78 -4.64
CA THR A 152 23.15 -2.33 -4.86
C THR A 152 22.17 -1.89 -5.95
N SER A 153 21.58 -2.85 -6.68
CA SER A 153 20.62 -2.60 -7.75
C SER A 153 19.33 -3.40 -7.58
N LYS A 154 18.26 -2.99 -8.26
CA LYS A 154 16.99 -3.74 -8.30
C LYS A 154 17.16 -5.11 -8.95
N GLN A 155 18.03 -5.21 -9.96
CA GLN A 155 18.36 -6.48 -10.60
C GLN A 155 19.06 -7.41 -9.61
N ASP A 156 20.06 -6.91 -8.87
CA ASP A 156 20.73 -7.68 -7.82
C ASP A 156 19.75 -8.17 -6.76
N TYR A 157 18.83 -7.29 -6.33
CA TYR A 157 17.81 -7.65 -5.36
C TYR A 157 16.94 -8.80 -5.86
N TYR A 158 16.44 -8.70 -7.09
CA TYR A 158 15.63 -9.75 -7.67
C TYR A 158 16.40 -11.07 -7.80
N GLU A 159 17.59 -11.05 -8.38
CA GLU A 159 18.38 -12.27 -8.63
C GLU A 159 18.91 -12.92 -7.36
N LYS A 160 19.30 -12.12 -6.36
CA LYS A 160 19.96 -12.61 -5.14
C LYS A 160 18.99 -12.77 -3.97
N VAL A 161 17.97 -11.93 -3.82
CA VAL A 161 17.08 -11.95 -2.65
C VAL A 161 15.73 -12.57 -2.94
N ILE A 162 15.21 -12.43 -4.17
CA ILE A 162 13.92 -13.02 -4.51
C ILE A 162 14.08 -14.44 -5.08
N LEU A 163 15.08 -14.65 -5.94
CA LEU A 163 15.27 -15.93 -6.63
C LEU A 163 16.25 -16.90 -5.96
N ASN A 164 17.04 -16.45 -4.98
CA ASN A 164 18.14 -17.23 -4.41
C ASN A 164 18.04 -17.36 -2.88
N ASP A 165 17.62 -18.53 -2.41
CA ASP A 165 17.45 -18.82 -0.98
C ASP A 165 18.74 -18.62 -0.17
N SER A 166 19.90 -18.96 -0.73
CA SER A 166 21.17 -18.84 0.00
C SER A 166 21.52 -17.38 0.29
N TYR A 167 21.32 -16.48 -0.67
CA TYR A 167 21.54 -15.04 -0.46
C TYR A 167 20.43 -14.42 0.38
N THR A 168 19.19 -14.88 0.23
CA THR A 168 18.06 -14.50 1.08
C THR A 168 18.37 -14.74 2.56
N GLN A 169 18.90 -15.93 2.89
CA GLN A 169 19.28 -16.29 4.26
C GLN A 169 20.46 -15.45 4.77
N LYS A 170 21.42 -15.09 3.92
CA LYS A 170 22.53 -14.21 4.33
C LYS A 170 22.06 -12.80 4.68
N VAL A 171 21.18 -12.23 3.86
CA VAL A 171 20.57 -10.91 4.13
C VAL A 171 19.75 -10.97 5.42
N HIS A 172 18.94 -12.02 5.59
CA HIS A 172 18.17 -12.23 6.81
C HIS A 172 19.07 -12.31 8.06
N GLN A 173 20.13 -13.12 8.03
CA GLN A 173 21.08 -13.23 9.13
C GLN A 173 21.80 -11.92 9.47
N SER A 174 22.24 -11.15 8.45
CA SER A 174 22.86 -9.83 8.66
C SER A 174 21.87 -8.86 9.33
N MET A 175 20.61 -8.85 8.88
CA MET A 175 19.57 -8.02 9.51
C MET A 175 19.31 -8.44 10.96
N MET A 176 19.16 -9.75 11.23
CA MET A 176 18.95 -10.25 12.59
C MET A 176 20.11 -9.86 13.52
N GLN A 177 21.35 -10.02 13.06
CA GLN A 177 22.52 -9.65 13.86
C GLN A 177 22.49 -8.16 14.24
N LYS A 178 22.02 -7.27 13.36
CA LYS A 178 21.85 -5.85 13.69
C LYS A 178 20.78 -5.64 14.76
N MET A 179 19.64 -6.32 14.62
CA MET A 179 18.55 -6.26 15.59
C MET A 179 18.95 -6.80 16.97
N ASP A 180 19.72 -7.89 17.03
CA ASP A 180 20.19 -8.50 18.28
C ASP A 180 21.17 -7.60 19.03
N ASN A 181 21.93 -6.78 18.29
CA ASN A 181 22.90 -5.85 18.87
C ASN A 181 22.31 -4.48 19.23
N ASP A 182 21.06 -4.20 18.88
CA ASP A 182 20.38 -2.94 19.19
C ASP A 182 19.36 -3.12 20.32
N SER A 183 19.75 -2.69 21.53
CA SER A 183 18.89 -2.81 22.72
C SER A 183 17.60 -2.02 22.63
N ASN A 184 17.58 -0.89 21.91
CA ASN A 184 16.38 -0.10 21.72
C ASN A 184 15.38 -0.83 20.81
N ILE A 185 15.87 -1.54 19.79
CA ILE A 185 14.99 -2.34 18.95
C ILE A 185 14.41 -3.56 19.66
N GLN A 186 15.19 -4.21 20.51
CA GLN A 186 14.67 -5.30 21.35
C GLN A 186 13.55 -4.80 22.29
N GLU A 187 13.71 -3.61 22.88
CA GLU A 187 12.65 -2.98 23.68
C GLU A 187 11.40 -2.71 22.84
N LEU A 188 11.57 -2.14 21.64
CA LEU A 188 10.46 -1.86 20.72
C LEU A 188 9.73 -3.14 20.28
N MET A 189 10.45 -4.23 19.96
CA MET A 189 9.85 -5.53 19.62
C MET A 189 9.00 -6.07 20.77
N SER A 190 9.52 -5.99 22.00
CA SER A 190 8.78 -6.40 23.21
C SER A 190 7.51 -5.58 23.41
N ILE A 191 7.55 -4.25 23.20
CA ILE A 191 6.37 -3.39 23.34
C ILE A 191 5.34 -3.66 22.23
N LEU A 192 5.81 -3.94 21.02
CA LEU A 192 4.97 -4.12 19.83
C LEU A 192 4.49 -5.56 19.63
N GLY A 193 4.93 -6.50 20.47
CA GLY A 193 4.57 -7.91 20.36
C GLY A 193 5.14 -8.59 19.11
N VAL A 194 6.27 -8.11 18.61
CA VAL A 194 7.00 -8.73 17.50
C VAL A 194 7.85 -9.87 18.07
N LYS A 195 7.90 -11.01 17.37
CA LYS A 195 8.70 -12.15 17.82
C LYS A 195 10.19 -11.81 17.78
N SER A 196 10.85 -11.97 18.93
CA SER A 196 12.31 -12.01 19.09
C SER A 196 12.85 -13.39 18.73
#